data_AF-A0A971QLY8-F1
#
_entry.id   AF-A0A971QLY8-F1
#
_cell.length_a   1.000
_cell.length_b   1.000
_cell.length_c   1.000
_cell.angle_alpha   90.00
_cell.angle_beta   90.00
_cell.angle_gamma   90.00
#
_symmetry.space_group_name_H-M   'P 1'
#
loop_
_entity.id
_entity.type
_entity.pdbx_description
1 polymer ?
#
loop_
_entity_poly.entity_id
_entity_poly.type
_entity_poly.pdbx_seq_one_letter_code
_entity_poly.pdbx_strand_id
1 'polypeptide(L)'
;MNQINHFDNHFEQNRPVHLARRDVYFEKAAELISNELHGQECGLKNERYEEILFMLRTARQHARFSIRNSGKNEHDEQFSLFINLLAGNVKAVLSMINLRKMVENSNGSSFSFLGVNQASAGLQAEEYQRRAEDIVRSMQNTLKLAEEPFEQLKARNRSIASGEANERYEKARAHFSELVKEKPSTYRVPSLIRKFMRF
;
A
#
# COMPACT_ATOMS: atom_id res chain seq x y z
N MET A 1 37.48 -23.97 13.52
CA MET A 1 37.59 -23.08 12.34
C MET A 1 36.18 -22.64 12.00
N ASN A 2 35.83 -21.41 12.41
CA ASN A 2 34.47 -20.88 12.33
C ASN A 2 34.16 -20.40 10.92
N GLN A 3 33.31 -21.13 10.19
CA GLN A 3 32.58 -20.57 9.04
C GLN A 3 31.40 -19.77 9.58
N ILE A 4 31.65 -18.53 10.00
CA ILE A 4 30.60 -17.58 10.39
C ILE A 4 30.26 -16.72 9.16
N ASN A 5 29.06 -16.97 8.62
CA ASN A 5 28.10 -15.98 8.15
C ASN A 5 28.55 -14.98 7.06
N HIS A 6 28.87 -15.47 5.86
CA HIS A 6 29.00 -14.59 4.69
C HIS A 6 27.64 -14.03 4.21
N PHE A 7 26.53 -14.73 4.47
CA PHE A 7 25.18 -14.28 4.11
C PHE A 7 24.63 -13.21 5.07
N ASP A 8 24.85 -13.31 6.39
CA ASP A 8 24.30 -12.32 7.34
C ASP A 8 24.89 -10.92 7.14
N ASN A 9 26.14 -10.83 6.70
CA ASN A 9 26.82 -9.55 6.50
C ASN A 9 26.22 -8.73 5.34
N HIS A 10 25.75 -9.39 4.27
CA HIS A 10 25.10 -8.70 3.15
C HIS A 10 23.68 -8.21 3.47
N PHE A 11 22.95 -8.90 4.36
CA PHE A 11 21.60 -8.50 4.76
C PHE A 11 21.61 -7.32 5.73
N GLU A 12 22.49 -7.31 6.73
CA GLU A 12 22.67 -6.17 7.64
C GLU A 12 23.10 -4.90 6.89
N GLN A 13 23.96 -5.05 5.87
CA GLN A 13 24.37 -3.94 5.01
C GLN A 13 23.21 -3.32 4.20
N ASN A 14 22.18 -4.10 3.86
CA ASN A 14 21.06 -3.70 3.01
C ASN A 14 19.78 -3.36 3.79
N ARG A 15 19.68 -3.74 5.06
CA ARG A 15 18.54 -3.41 5.93
C ARG A 15 18.19 -1.92 5.92
N PRO A 16 19.16 -0.98 6.00
CA PRO A 16 18.86 0.46 5.92
C PRO A 16 18.15 0.86 4.62
N VAL A 17 18.51 0.26 3.50
CA VAL A 17 17.89 0.54 2.19
C VAL A 17 16.46 -0.02 2.13
N HIS A 18 16.23 -1.20 2.70
CA HIS A 18 14.89 -1.77 2.80
C HIS A 18 13.98 -0.96 3.73
N LEU A 19 14.48 -0.49 4.87
CA LEU A 19 13.74 0.42 5.75
C LEU A 19 13.36 1.71 5.03
N ALA A 20 14.33 2.35 4.37
CA ALA A 20 14.09 3.59 3.62
C ALA A 20 13.00 3.41 2.55
N ARG A 21 13.05 2.33 1.77
CA ARG A 21 12.00 2.02 0.78
C ARG A 21 10.66 1.80 1.46
N ARG A 22 10.60 0.96 2.50
CA ARG A 22 9.37 0.69 3.23
C ARG A 22 8.71 2.00 3.67
N ASP A 23 9.49 2.88 4.28
CA ASP A 23 9.01 4.11 4.87
C ASP A 23 8.51 5.08 3.79
N VAL A 24 9.29 5.33 2.73
CA VAL A 24 8.88 6.22 1.62
C VAL A 24 7.60 5.76 0.94
N TYR A 25 7.51 4.47 0.60
CA TYR A 25 6.35 3.93 -0.10
C TYR A 25 5.11 3.90 0.80
N PHE A 26 5.27 3.62 2.09
CA PHE A 26 4.17 3.71 3.05
C PHE A 26 3.70 5.15 3.26
N GLU A 27 4.62 6.08 3.51
CA GLU A 27 4.34 7.52 3.68
C GLU A 27 3.57 8.06 2.47
N LYS A 28 3.99 7.69 1.25
CA LYS A 28 3.29 8.12 0.03
C LYS A 28 1.88 7.53 -0.07
N ALA A 29 1.70 6.25 0.27
CA ALA A 29 0.38 5.64 0.30
C ALA A 29 -0.54 6.31 1.34
N ALA A 30 0.00 6.59 2.53
CA ALA A 30 -0.72 7.26 3.61
C ALA A 30 -1.13 8.68 3.21
N GLU A 31 -0.24 9.46 2.59
CA GLU A 31 -0.53 10.78 2.05
C GLU A 31 -1.68 10.73 1.03
N LEU A 32 -1.62 9.79 0.07
CA LEU A 32 -2.65 9.65 -0.96
C LEU A 32 -4.02 9.31 -0.36
N ILE A 33 -4.08 8.38 0.60
CA ILE A 33 -5.30 7.98 1.31
C ILE A 33 -5.87 9.13 2.17
N SER A 34 -5.02 9.84 2.90
CA SER A 34 -5.45 10.98 3.74
C SER A 34 -6.03 12.12 2.90
N ASN A 35 -5.52 12.32 1.69
CA ASN A 35 -6.02 13.29 0.73
C ASN A 35 -7.22 12.79 -0.10
N GLU A 36 -7.69 11.55 0.10
CA GLU A 36 -8.96 11.09 -0.48
C GLU A 36 -10.14 11.82 0.16
N LEU A 37 -11.24 11.95 -0.58
CA LEU A 37 -12.50 12.58 -0.16
C LEU A 37 -12.42 14.09 0.13
N HIS A 38 -11.23 14.67 0.31
CA HIS A 38 -11.03 16.11 0.42
C HIS A 38 -11.16 16.77 -0.96
N GLY A 39 -12.28 17.45 -1.19
CA GLY A 39 -12.46 18.37 -2.33
C GLY A 39 -12.91 17.77 -3.66
N GLN A 40 -13.64 16.64 -3.69
CA GLN A 40 -14.10 16.07 -4.96
C GLN A 40 -15.62 15.99 -5.12
N GLU A 41 -16.12 16.84 -6.03
CA GLU A 41 -17.33 16.63 -6.85
C GLU A 41 -17.18 15.45 -7.84
N CYS A 42 -16.00 14.83 -7.93
CA CYS A 42 -15.67 13.79 -8.89
C CYS A 42 -15.21 12.53 -8.12
N GLY A 43 -16.12 11.56 -7.94
CA GLY A 43 -15.96 10.39 -7.06
C GLY A 43 -14.72 9.51 -7.27
N LEU A 44 -14.66 8.43 -6.48
CA LEU A 44 -13.48 7.56 -6.35
C LEU A 44 -12.93 7.04 -7.69
N LYS A 45 -11.65 7.33 -7.98
CA LYS A 45 -10.97 6.95 -9.23
C LYS A 45 -10.16 5.67 -9.08
N ASN A 46 -10.42 4.69 -9.94
CA ASN A 46 -9.81 3.35 -9.88
C ASN A 46 -8.27 3.41 -9.93
N GLU A 47 -7.72 4.21 -10.84
CA GLU A 47 -6.27 4.33 -11.09
C GLU A 47 -5.51 4.79 -9.84
N ARG A 48 -6.13 5.67 -9.04
CA ARG A 48 -5.54 6.17 -7.79
C ARG A 48 -5.45 5.07 -6.73
N TYR A 49 -6.47 4.22 -6.62
CA TYR A 49 -6.43 3.07 -5.71
C TYR A 49 -5.50 1.94 -6.20
N GLU A 50 -5.30 1.80 -7.51
CA GLU A 50 -4.25 0.91 -8.05
C GLU A 50 -2.85 1.39 -7.67
N GLU A 51 -2.60 2.71 -7.75
CA GLU A 51 -1.33 3.32 -7.31
C GLU A 51 -1.12 3.12 -5.82
N ILE A 52 -2.10 3.45 -4.97
CA ILE A 52 -2.03 3.24 -3.52
C ILE A 52 -1.72 1.75 -3.21
N LEU A 53 -2.39 0.81 -3.89
CA LEU A 53 -2.16 -0.61 -3.70
C LEU A 53 -0.75 -1.03 -4.09
N PHE A 54 -0.21 -0.48 -5.18
CA PHE A 54 1.18 -0.71 -5.57
C PHE A 54 2.15 -0.23 -4.49
N MET A 55 1.95 0.99 -3.97
CA MET A 55 2.80 1.58 -2.94
C MET A 55 2.81 0.71 -1.67
N LEU A 56 1.63 0.32 -1.17
CA LEU A 56 1.50 -0.54 0.01
C LEU A 56 2.14 -1.94 -0.20
N ARG A 57 2.01 -2.52 -1.40
CA ARG A 57 2.65 -3.81 -1.71
C ARG A 57 4.17 -3.72 -1.68
N THR A 58 4.73 -2.65 -2.25
CA THR A 58 6.17 -2.37 -2.24
C THR A 58 6.67 -2.14 -0.82
N ALA A 59 5.94 -1.34 -0.02
CA ALA A 59 6.27 -1.14 1.38
C ALA A 59 6.28 -2.46 2.17
N ARG A 60 5.24 -3.29 1.99
CA ARG A 60 5.15 -4.61 2.62
C ARG A 60 6.30 -5.54 2.23
N GLN A 61 6.68 -5.56 0.95
CA GLN A 61 7.79 -6.38 0.48
C GLN A 61 9.08 -6.00 1.19
N HIS A 62 9.36 -4.70 1.32
CA HIS A 62 10.57 -4.21 1.97
C HIS A 62 10.53 -4.32 3.50
N ALA A 63 9.35 -4.23 4.13
CA ALA A 63 9.18 -4.58 5.54
C ALA A 63 9.57 -6.04 5.82
N ARG A 64 9.20 -6.99 4.95
CA ARG A 64 9.59 -8.39 5.12
C ARG A 64 11.09 -8.60 5.01
N PHE A 65 11.78 -7.86 4.15
CA PHE A 65 13.23 -7.94 4.03
C PHE A 65 13.96 -7.31 5.22
N SER A 66 13.38 -6.31 5.88
CA SER A 66 13.98 -5.68 7.08
C SER A 66 13.80 -6.48 8.38
N ILE A 67 12.84 -7.42 8.44
CA ILE A 67 12.54 -8.25 9.62
C ILE A 67 13.43 -9.51 9.68
N ARG A 68 13.82 -10.08 8.53
CA ARG A 68 14.37 -11.44 8.46
C ARG A 68 15.61 -11.73 9.35
N ASN A 69 16.38 -10.72 9.75
CA ASN A 69 17.66 -10.93 10.47
C ASN A 69 17.83 -10.15 11.79
N SER A 70 16.87 -9.32 12.22
CA SER A 70 17.01 -8.49 13.44
C SER A 70 16.62 -9.18 14.75
N GLY A 71 16.40 -10.50 14.74
CA GLY A 71 15.73 -11.21 15.84
C GLY A 71 14.22 -10.96 15.83
N LYS A 72 13.51 -11.37 16.89
CA LYS A 72 12.07 -11.07 17.04
C LYS A 72 11.89 -9.56 17.22
N ASN A 73 11.57 -8.84 16.14
CA ASN A 73 11.19 -7.43 16.21
C ASN A 73 9.67 -7.31 16.05
N GLU A 74 8.97 -7.48 17.17
CA GLU A 74 7.51 -7.48 17.26
C GLU A 74 6.88 -6.23 16.63
N HIS A 75 7.52 -5.07 16.74
CA HIS A 75 6.98 -3.82 16.18
C HIS A 75 7.08 -3.75 14.66
N ASP A 76 8.19 -4.21 14.07
CA ASP A 76 8.29 -4.31 12.60
C ASP A 76 7.29 -5.36 12.07
N GLU A 77 7.06 -6.47 12.78
CA GLU A 77 6.07 -7.49 12.44
C GLU A 77 4.63 -6.95 12.50
N GLN A 78 4.27 -6.28 13.60
CA GLN A 78 2.97 -5.61 13.76
C GLN A 78 2.74 -4.57 12.66
N PHE A 79 3.76 -3.77 12.33
CA PHE A 79 3.68 -2.81 11.23
C PHE A 79 3.51 -3.49 9.87
N SER A 80 4.17 -4.63 9.63
CA SER A 80 3.98 -5.41 8.41
C SER A 80 2.56 -5.95 8.27
N LEU A 81 1.97 -6.43 9.38
CA LEU A 81 0.57 -6.84 9.44
C LEU A 81 -0.37 -5.67 9.15
N PHE A 82 -0.10 -4.51 9.75
CA PHE A 82 -0.87 -3.28 9.51
C PHE A 82 -0.86 -2.86 8.04
N ILE A 83 0.30 -2.82 7.37
CA ILE A 83 0.37 -2.51 5.94
C ILE A 83 -0.44 -3.52 5.11
N ASN A 84 -0.40 -4.80 5.49
CA ASN A 84 -1.15 -5.85 4.79
C ASN A 84 -2.67 -5.67 4.93
N LEU A 85 -3.16 -5.25 6.11
CA LEU A 85 -4.57 -4.93 6.35
C LEU A 85 -5.01 -3.70 5.55
N LEU A 86 -4.19 -2.64 5.52
CA LEU A 86 -4.47 -1.47 4.66
C LEU A 86 -4.56 -1.86 3.18
N ALA A 87 -3.63 -2.68 2.69
CA ALA A 87 -3.68 -3.16 1.30
C ALA A 87 -4.94 -4.00 1.02
N GLY A 88 -5.44 -4.75 2.01
CA GLY A 88 -6.72 -5.45 1.94
C GLY A 88 -7.90 -4.50 1.77
N ASN A 89 -7.94 -3.43 2.55
CA ASN A 89 -8.98 -2.40 2.46
C ASN A 89 -8.96 -1.69 1.09
N VAL A 90 -7.77 -1.35 0.56
CA VAL A 90 -7.64 -0.76 -0.77
C VAL A 90 -8.18 -1.70 -1.87
N LYS A 91 -7.92 -3.02 -1.77
CA LYS A 91 -8.54 -3.99 -2.68
C LYS A 91 -10.05 -4.03 -2.56
N ALA A 92 -10.60 -3.90 -1.35
CA ALA A 92 -12.04 -3.85 -1.14
C ALA A 92 -12.64 -2.61 -1.82
N VAL A 93 -12.01 -1.44 -1.70
CA VAL A 93 -12.41 -0.22 -2.43
C VAL A 93 -12.40 -0.44 -3.94
N LEU A 94 -11.30 -0.97 -4.50
CA LEU A 94 -11.22 -1.31 -5.94
C LEU A 94 -12.33 -2.26 -6.37
N SER A 95 -12.67 -3.24 -5.53
CA SER A 95 -13.75 -4.19 -5.80
C SER A 95 -15.10 -3.47 -5.85
N MET A 96 -15.38 -2.57 -4.91
CA MET A 96 -16.61 -1.78 -4.93
C MET A 96 -16.70 -0.87 -6.17
N ILE A 97 -15.61 -0.20 -6.56
CA ILE A 97 -15.56 0.61 -7.78
C ILE A 97 -15.84 -0.27 -9.02
N ASN A 98 -15.30 -1.49 -9.08
CA ASN A 98 -15.53 -2.40 -10.19
C ASN A 98 -16.96 -2.96 -10.23
N LEU A 99 -17.54 -3.28 -9.07
CA LEU A 99 -18.95 -3.70 -8.95
C LEU A 99 -19.89 -2.59 -9.41
N ARG A 100 -19.63 -1.35 -8.98
CA ARG A 100 -20.36 -0.16 -9.43
C ARG A 100 -20.33 -0.04 -10.96
N LYS A 101 -19.13 -0.05 -11.55
CA LYS A 101 -18.95 0.00 -13.02
C LYS A 101 -19.68 -1.14 -13.74
N MET A 102 -19.71 -2.34 -13.16
CA MET A 102 -20.38 -3.50 -13.74
C MET A 102 -21.91 -3.33 -13.77
N VAL A 103 -22.48 -2.70 -12.73
CA VAL A 103 -23.93 -2.44 -12.65
C VAL A 103 -24.34 -1.21 -13.47
N GLU A 104 -23.50 -0.17 -13.53
CA GLU A 104 -23.74 1.02 -14.36
C GLU A 104 -23.65 0.71 -15.86
N ASN A 105 -22.75 -0.18 -16.28
CA ASN A 105 -22.61 -0.62 -17.67
C ASN A 105 -23.61 -1.74 -18.02
N SER A 106 -24.89 -1.45 -17.87
CA SER A 106 -26.04 -2.36 -18.02
C SER A 106 -26.26 -2.96 -19.42
N ASN A 107 -25.41 -2.60 -20.39
CA ASN A 107 -25.43 -3.10 -21.77
C ASN A 107 -24.36 -4.20 -22.04
N GLY A 108 -23.57 -4.61 -21.04
CA GLY A 108 -22.50 -5.60 -21.17
C GLY A 108 -22.86 -7.02 -20.72
N SER A 109 -22.11 -8.03 -21.18
CA SER A 109 -22.29 -9.46 -20.84
C SER A 109 -22.16 -9.79 -19.34
N SER A 110 -21.54 -8.91 -18.55
CA SER A 110 -21.44 -9.09 -17.09
C SER A 110 -22.73 -8.72 -16.36
N PHE A 111 -23.56 -7.83 -16.92
CA PHE A 111 -24.84 -7.44 -16.33
C PHE A 111 -25.89 -8.55 -16.46
N SER A 112 -25.86 -9.29 -17.57
CA SER A 112 -26.75 -10.45 -17.80
C SER A 112 -26.48 -11.60 -16.82
N PHE A 113 -25.24 -11.76 -16.32
CA PHE A 113 -24.92 -12.76 -15.30
C PHE A 113 -25.64 -12.50 -13.97
N LEU A 114 -25.78 -11.23 -13.57
CA LEU A 114 -26.34 -10.85 -12.27
C LEU A 114 -27.87 -10.82 -12.25
N GLY A 115 -28.54 -10.93 -13.40
CA GLY A 115 -30.01 -10.90 -13.49
C GLY A 115 -30.66 -9.63 -12.93
N VAL A 116 -29.92 -8.52 -12.86
CA VAL A 116 -30.38 -7.29 -12.19
C VAL A 116 -31.43 -6.58 -13.02
N ASN A 117 -32.53 -6.19 -12.38
CA ASN A 117 -33.52 -5.29 -12.98
C ASN A 117 -32.87 -3.90 -13.19
N GLN A 118 -32.92 -3.36 -14.41
CA GLN A 118 -32.37 -2.02 -14.72
C GLN A 118 -32.89 -0.92 -13.79
N ALA A 119 -34.12 -1.04 -13.28
CA ALA A 119 -34.68 -0.08 -12.31
C ALA A 119 -33.95 -0.07 -10.96
N SER A 120 -33.31 -1.18 -10.57
CA SER A 120 -32.56 -1.32 -9.32
C SER A 120 -31.05 -1.07 -9.47
N ALA A 121 -30.54 -1.00 -10.70
CA ALA A 121 -29.12 -0.88 -10.99
C ALA A 121 -28.50 0.42 -10.42
N GLY A 122 -29.22 1.55 -10.56
CA GLY A 122 -28.78 2.85 -10.02
C GLY A 122 -28.61 2.82 -8.49
N LEU A 123 -29.59 2.27 -7.77
CA LEU A 123 -29.53 2.13 -6.32
C LEU A 123 -28.35 1.26 -5.88
N GLN A 124 -28.11 0.14 -6.56
CA GLN A 124 -26.96 -0.72 -6.25
C GLN A 124 -25.62 -0.02 -6.53
N ALA A 125 -25.52 0.75 -7.60
CA ALA A 125 -24.33 1.54 -7.92
C ALA A 125 -24.01 2.56 -6.82
N GLU A 126 -25.04 3.25 -6.30
CA GLU A 126 -24.91 4.18 -5.16
C GLU A 126 -24.49 3.46 -3.87
N GLU A 127 -25.03 2.28 -3.59
CA GLU A 127 -24.63 1.48 -2.42
C GLU A 127 -23.15 1.05 -2.50
N TYR A 128 -22.66 0.64 -3.67
CA TYR A 128 -21.24 0.32 -3.86
C TYR A 128 -20.35 1.56 -3.68
N GLN A 129 -20.79 2.71 -4.17
CA GLN A 129 -20.09 3.98 -3.97
C GLN A 129 -19.98 4.32 -2.47
N ARG A 130 -21.10 4.27 -1.73
CA ARG A 130 -21.13 4.55 -0.30
C ARG A 130 -20.23 3.62 0.50
N ARG A 131 -20.28 2.31 0.22
CA ARG A 131 -19.40 1.32 0.88
C ARG A 131 -17.92 1.59 0.61
N ALA A 132 -17.58 1.97 -0.61
CA ALA A 132 -16.22 2.33 -0.95
C ALA A 132 -15.75 3.54 -0.12
N GLU A 133 -16.57 4.58 0.01
CA GLU A 133 -16.28 5.77 0.82
C GLU A 133 -16.16 5.45 2.31
N ASP A 134 -17.01 4.57 2.85
CA ASP A 134 -16.93 4.11 4.24
C ASP A 134 -15.60 3.41 4.54
N ILE A 135 -15.14 2.54 3.63
CA ILE A 135 -13.84 1.88 3.74
C ILE A 135 -12.71 2.92 3.72
N VAL A 136 -12.78 3.92 2.85
CA VAL A 136 -11.79 5.00 2.78
C VAL A 136 -11.74 5.79 4.08
N ARG A 137 -12.89 6.18 4.63
CA ARG A 137 -12.97 6.87 5.94
C ARG A 137 -12.39 6.01 7.06
N SER A 138 -12.65 4.71 7.05
CA SER A 138 -12.06 3.77 8.01
C SER A 138 -10.53 3.71 7.90
N MET A 139 -9.99 3.65 6.67
CA MET A 139 -8.54 3.69 6.44
C MET A 139 -7.93 5.00 6.94
N GLN A 140 -8.55 6.15 6.66
CA GLN A 140 -8.10 7.46 7.14
C GLN A 140 -8.04 7.53 8.68
N ASN A 141 -9.08 7.05 9.35
CA ASN A 141 -9.11 7.01 10.82
C ASN A 141 -8.02 6.08 11.37
N THR A 142 -7.82 4.92 10.74
CA THR A 142 -6.77 3.97 11.16
C THR A 142 -5.37 4.55 10.94
N LEU A 143 -5.14 5.28 9.84
CA LEU A 143 -3.87 5.95 9.57
C LEU A 143 -3.55 7.02 10.62
N LYS A 144 -4.55 7.80 11.07
CA LYS A 144 -4.36 8.77 12.17
C LYS A 144 -3.89 8.09 13.47
N LEU A 145 -4.43 6.91 13.79
CA LEU A 145 -3.99 6.14 14.96
C LEU A 145 -2.57 5.57 14.79
N ALA A 146 -2.14 5.34 13.56
CA ALA A 146 -0.86 4.72 13.24
C ALA A 146 0.29 5.73 13.07
N GLU A 147 0.01 7.04 13.01
CA GLU A 147 1.00 8.09 12.75
C GLU A 147 2.12 8.09 13.81
N GLU A 148 1.75 8.25 15.08
CA GLU A 148 2.73 8.26 16.18
C GLU A 148 3.46 6.90 16.32
N PRO A 149 2.78 5.74 16.35
CA PRO A 149 3.47 4.44 16.37
C PRO A 149 4.47 4.26 15.21
N PHE A 150 4.15 4.76 14.02
CA PHE A 150 5.05 4.68 12.87
C PHE A 150 6.29 5.57 13.04
N GLU A 151 6.14 6.81 13.51
CA GLU A 151 7.28 7.68 13.82
C GLU A 151 8.19 7.07 14.90
N GLN A 152 7.59 6.49 15.95
CA GLN A 152 8.33 5.77 16.99
C GLN A 152 9.09 4.56 16.42
N LEU A 153 8.48 3.82 15.49
CA LEU A 153 9.14 2.70 14.80
C LEU A 153 10.35 3.16 13.99
N LYS A 154 10.22 4.26 13.24
CA LYS A 154 11.35 4.85 12.50
C LYS A 154 12.46 5.29 13.44
N ALA A 155 12.13 5.99 14.53
CA ALA A 155 13.10 6.44 15.52
C ALA A 155 13.86 5.25 16.15
N ARG A 156 13.14 4.19 16.55
CA ARG A 156 13.75 2.96 17.11
C ARG A 156 14.65 2.26 16.09
N ASN A 157 14.22 2.16 14.83
CA ASN A 157 15.04 1.54 13.79
C ASN A 157 16.34 2.31 13.52
N ARG A 158 16.33 3.64 13.68
CA ARG A 158 17.51 4.50 13.52
C ARG A 158 18.42 4.51 14.74
N SER A 159 17.88 4.41 15.96
CA SER A 159 18.69 4.45 17.19
C SER A 159 19.56 3.21 17.40
N ILE A 160 19.16 2.07 16.82
CA ILE A 160 19.91 0.81 16.87
C ILE A 160 20.96 0.73 15.74
N ALA A 161 20.88 1.61 14.73
CA ALA A 161 21.75 1.59 13.58
C ALA A 161 23.08 2.32 13.84
N SER A 162 24.17 1.84 13.23
CA SER A 162 25.44 2.55 13.19
C SER A 162 25.34 3.86 12.40
N GLY A 163 26.31 4.77 12.57
CA GLY A 163 26.38 6.01 11.79
C GLY A 163 26.35 5.76 10.27
N GLU A 164 27.15 4.80 9.80
CA GLU A 164 27.18 4.40 8.38
C GLU A 164 25.83 3.83 7.90
N ALA A 165 25.15 3.01 8.72
CA ALA A 165 23.84 2.48 8.39
C ALA A 165 22.79 3.59 8.29
N ASN A 166 22.84 4.59 9.17
CA ASN A 166 21.98 5.76 9.11
C ASN A 166 22.24 6.61 7.85
N GLU A 167 23.50 6.82 7.46
CA GLU A 167 23.82 7.52 6.21
C GLU A 167 23.28 6.80 4.97
N ARG A 168 23.40 5.46 4.93
CA ARG A 168 22.85 4.65 3.84
C ARG A 168 21.32 4.74 3.80
N TYR A 169 20.65 4.72 4.95
CA TYR A 169 19.21 4.93 5.05
C TYR A 169 18.81 6.30 4.48
N GLU A 170 19.46 7.38 4.89
CA GLU A 170 19.10 8.74 4.42
C GLU A 170 19.32 8.91 2.91
N LYS A 171 20.45 8.42 2.38
CA LYS A 171 20.72 8.42 0.92
C LYS A 171 19.65 7.64 0.16
N ALA A 172 19.30 6.45 0.64
CA ALA A 172 18.25 5.64 0.05
C ALA A 172 16.89 6.35 0.11
N ARG A 173 16.55 6.95 1.26
CA ARG A 173 15.29 7.66 1.47
C ARG A 173 15.16 8.82 0.49
N ALA A 174 16.18 9.67 0.38
CA ALA A 174 16.21 10.78 -0.57
C ALA A 174 15.96 10.29 -2.01
N HIS A 175 16.70 9.27 -2.45
CA HIS A 175 16.54 8.70 -3.78
C HIS A 175 15.12 8.15 -4.05
N PHE A 176 14.55 7.37 -3.13
CA PHE A 176 13.21 6.84 -3.34
C PHE A 176 12.12 7.92 -3.23
N SER A 177 12.32 8.94 -2.40
CA SER A 177 11.42 10.10 -2.32
C SER A 177 11.36 10.87 -3.64
N GLU A 178 12.47 11.00 -4.37
CA GLU A 178 12.48 11.56 -5.73
C GLU A 178 11.78 10.62 -6.71
N LEU A 179 12.08 9.31 -6.66
CA LEU A 179 11.50 8.32 -7.56
C LEU A 179 9.96 8.26 -7.49
N VAL A 180 9.39 8.34 -6.29
CA VAL A 180 7.92 8.35 -6.12
C VAL A 180 7.26 9.66 -6.58
N LYS A 181 8.01 10.77 -6.65
CA LYS A 181 7.51 12.04 -7.20
C LYS A 181 7.55 12.05 -8.74
N GLU A 182 8.60 11.51 -9.34
CA GLU A 182 8.81 11.57 -10.80
C GLU A 182 7.98 10.54 -11.59
N LYS A 183 7.62 9.41 -10.98
CA LYS A 183 7.00 8.28 -11.69
C LYS A 183 5.60 7.84 -11.21
N PRO A 184 4.60 8.71 -10.95
CA PRO A 184 3.26 8.25 -10.55
C PRO A 184 2.61 7.31 -11.59
N SER A 185 2.85 7.57 -12.89
CA SER A 185 2.15 6.93 -14.02
C SER A 185 2.78 5.64 -14.57
N THR A 186 4.02 5.29 -14.15
CA THR A 186 4.73 4.09 -14.65
C THR A 186 4.68 2.89 -13.70
N TYR A 187 4.00 3.02 -12.55
CA TYR A 187 3.65 1.89 -11.69
C TYR A 187 2.52 1.01 -12.25
N ARG A 188 2.21 1.14 -13.55
CA ARG A 188 1.48 0.13 -14.31
C ARG A 188 2.26 -1.17 -14.22
N VAL A 189 1.78 -2.06 -13.37
CA VAL A 189 2.21 -3.46 -13.30
C VAL A 189 2.36 -3.97 -14.75
N PRO A 190 3.55 -4.45 -15.17
CA PRO A 190 3.72 -5.00 -16.50
C PRO A 190 2.64 -6.05 -16.75
N SER A 191 2.03 -6.01 -17.94
CA SER A 191 0.88 -6.82 -18.35
C SER A 191 1.04 -8.33 -18.11
N LEU A 192 2.27 -8.81 -17.94
CA LEU A 192 2.62 -10.18 -17.58
C LEU A 192 2.07 -10.63 -16.20
N ILE A 193 1.84 -9.72 -15.25
CA ILE A 193 1.27 -10.08 -13.93
C ILE A 193 -0.27 -10.10 -13.96
N ARG A 194 -0.93 -9.48 -14.96
CA ARG A 194 -2.39 -9.63 -15.14
C ARG A 194 -2.80 -11.09 -15.39
N LYS A 195 -1.88 -11.92 -15.88
CA LYS A 195 -2.11 -13.36 -16.09
C LYS A 195 -2.22 -14.15 -14.78
N PHE A 196 -1.71 -13.62 -13.67
CA PHE A 196 -1.73 -14.25 -12.35
C PHE A 196 -2.71 -13.59 -11.35
N MET A 197 -3.43 -12.54 -11.77
CA MET A 197 -4.45 -11.88 -10.95
C MET A 197 -5.87 -12.24 -11.42
N ARG A 198 -6.13 -13.54 -11.56
CA ARG A 198 -7.50 -14.06 -11.46
C ARG A 198 -7.71 -14.50 -10.01
N PHE A 199 -8.84 -14.06 -9.47
CA PHE A 199 -9.38 -14.28 -8.11
C PHE A 199 -8.88 -13.29 -7.05
#